data_AF-A0A7C3FAH0-F1
#
_entry.id   AF-A0A7C3FAH0-F1
#
_cell.length_a   1.000
_cell.length_b   1.000
_cell.length_c   1.000
_cell.angle_alpha   90.00
_cell.angle_beta   90.00
_cell.angle_gamma   90.00
#
_symmetry.space_group_name_H-M   'P 1'
#
loop_
_entity.id
_entity.type
_entity.pdbx_description
1 polymer ?
#
loop_
_entity_poly.entity_id
_entity_poly.type
_entity_poly.pdbx_seq_one_letter_code
_entity_poly.pdbx_strand_id
1 'polypeptide(L)'
;MNWFRFYNETYRDPKIRRLAREMSCSIAEAVGVWAILLSLASESERRGALMLNSDIPLDLSDLEDATGAPNIKEWLECMQRLGMLTYDNDTWYITNWDKRQFESDSSRERVRRYREKRRGLGMPPSPNYDARKIIERDGSRCVYCGSTENIVVDHMVPIQLGGTDDERNLAAACKRCNSGKAGRTPEMAGYTFINKEAEARYHEYRSAVTVTGVGVTVTVTPPDTETDTEKKYTSSPSAAGAAPLDPADIDFPEPKPRLKHTPDDIRAGVVQAIAAHERHNSKLRDSPWASLSDVRVVHVLDAFSRYTGIPPPRSDKQKKRWIHGARELLDEFDSVELIERLFAAFMKRRKGGDERYQFSITDPHSLVKTLIAMRSEVEHANAEHRSIKPLKWAPAQPKIVDA
;
A
#
# COMPACT_ATOMS: atom_id res chain seq x y z
N MET A 1 11.86 25.23 2.12
CA MET A 1 10.38 25.28 2.20
C MET A 1 10.00 24.95 3.62
N ASN A 2 9.40 25.91 4.32
CA ASN A 2 8.84 25.69 5.65
C ASN A 2 7.51 24.97 5.47
N TRP A 3 7.34 23.82 6.12
CA TRP A 3 6.16 22.99 5.97
C TRP A 3 5.86 22.30 7.30
N PHE A 4 4.59 22.15 7.65
CA PHE A 4 4.18 21.39 8.82
C PHE A 4 2.94 20.57 8.52
N ARG A 5 2.74 19.48 9.24
CA ARG A 5 1.52 18.67 9.12
C ARG A 5 0.37 19.33 9.88
N PHE A 6 -0.65 19.73 9.13
CA PHE A 6 -1.97 20.06 9.66
C PHE A 6 -2.89 18.85 9.53
N TYR A 7 -3.55 18.46 10.62
CA TYR A 7 -4.40 17.27 10.66
C TYR A 7 -5.81 17.61 10.17
N ASN A 8 -6.38 16.81 9.27
CA ASN A 8 -7.71 17.07 8.71
C ASN A 8 -8.84 16.88 9.74
N GLU A 9 -8.57 16.17 10.83
CA GLU A 9 -9.45 15.94 11.97
C GLU A 9 -9.40 17.04 13.04
N THR A 10 -8.64 18.12 12.84
CA THR A 10 -8.47 19.20 13.85
C THR A 10 -9.80 19.76 14.39
N TYR A 11 -10.83 19.91 13.56
CA TYR A 11 -12.17 20.36 14.00
C TYR A 11 -12.95 19.35 14.88
N ARG A 12 -12.49 18.09 14.93
CA ARG A 12 -13.01 17.04 15.80
C ARG A 12 -12.13 16.81 17.03
N ASP A 13 -10.95 17.41 17.08
CA ASP A 13 -10.03 17.25 18.19
C ASP A 13 -10.72 17.69 19.52
N PRO A 14 -10.74 16.83 20.56
CA PRO A 14 -11.37 17.17 21.83
C PRO A 14 -10.82 18.44 22.49
N LYS A 15 -9.52 18.73 22.33
CA LYS A 15 -8.89 19.94 22.86
C LYS A 15 -9.34 21.17 22.10
N ILE A 16 -9.40 21.13 20.78
CA ILE A 16 -9.92 22.24 19.96
C ILE A 16 -11.39 22.52 20.28
N ARG A 17 -12.21 21.48 20.43
CA ARG A 17 -13.62 21.64 20.85
C ARG A 17 -13.76 22.22 22.25
N ARG A 18 -12.84 21.87 23.17
CA ARG A 18 -12.81 22.40 24.53
C ARG A 18 -12.35 23.86 24.54
N LEU A 19 -11.31 24.19 23.80
CA LEU A 19 -10.84 25.55 23.57
C LEU A 19 -11.97 26.45 23.04
N ALA A 20 -12.69 26.00 22.00
CA ALA A 20 -13.80 26.77 21.44
C ALA A 20 -14.90 27.08 22.48
N ARG A 21 -15.20 26.12 23.37
CA ARG A 21 -16.16 26.35 24.46
C ARG A 21 -15.62 27.29 25.54
N GLU A 22 -14.37 27.13 25.94
CA GLU A 22 -13.75 27.97 26.98
C GLU A 22 -13.59 29.43 26.51
N MET A 23 -13.29 29.64 25.23
CA MET A 23 -13.19 30.97 24.61
C MET A 23 -14.53 31.51 24.08
N SER A 24 -15.63 30.79 24.32
CA SER A 24 -16.99 31.17 23.86
C SER A 24 -17.07 31.54 22.37
N CYS A 25 -16.35 30.80 21.53
CA CYS A 25 -16.17 31.09 20.11
C CYS A 25 -16.59 29.91 19.22
N SER A 26 -16.55 30.12 17.90
CA SER A 26 -16.86 29.05 16.96
C SER A 26 -15.71 28.03 16.83
N ILE A 27 -16.01 26.79 16.47
CA ILE A 27 -14.95 25.80 16.16
C ILE A 27 -14.06 26.29 15.01
N ALA A 28 -14.63 26.98 14.02
CA ALA A 28 -13.87 27.51 12.89
C ALA A 28 -12.83 28.53 13.34
N GLU A 29 -13.20 29.42 14.27
CA GLU A 29 -12.30 30.41 14.86
C GLU A 29 -11.20 29.73 15.68
N ALA A 30 -11.54 28.79 16.55
CA ALA A 30 -10.53 28.03 17.31
C ALA A 30 -9.56 27.24 16.43
N VAL A 31 -10.04 26.67 15.33
CA VAL A 31 -9.21 26.00 14.31
C VAL A 31 -8.32 27.02 13.59
N GLY A 32 -8.84 28.20 13.28
CA GLY A 32 -8.12 29.29 12.62
C GLY A 32 -6.95 29.79 13.47
N VAL A 33 -7.22 30.15 14.73
CA VAL A 33 -6.20 30.58 15.70
C VAL A 33 -5.11 29.51 15.81
N TRP A 34 -5.50 28.24 15.99
CA TRP A 34 -4.53 27.15 16.08
C TRP A 34 -3.69 26.96 14.81
N ALA A 35 -4.30 27.06 13.62
CA ALA A 35 -3.60 26.95 12.36
C ALA A 35 -2.58 28.08 12.18
N ILE A 36 -2.93 29.32 12.58
CA ILE A 36 -2.05 30.48 12.51
C ILE A 36 -0.84 30.30 13.44
N LEU A 37 -1.05 29.88 14.69
CA LEU A 37 0.06 29.60 15.61
C LEU A 37 1.00 28.51 15.08
N LEU A 38 0.46 27.46 14.43
CA LEU A 38 1.29 26.43 13.79
C LEU A 38 2.10 26.97 12.60
N SER A 39 1.53 27.90 11.82
CA SER A 39 2.22 28.57 10.72
C SER A 39 3.37 29.44 11.23
N LEU A 40 3.10 30.28 12.23
CA LEU A 40 4.12 31.12 12.90
C LEU A 40 5.27 30.26 13.44
N ALA A 41 4.94 29.16 14.14
CA ALA A 41 5.93 28.20 14.62
C ALA A 41 6.71 27.49 13.51
N SER A 42 6.12 27.35 12.31
CA SER A 42 6.80 26.76 11.16
C SER A 42 7.75 27.72 10.46
N GLU A 43 7.43 29.01 10.49
CA GLU A 43 8.18 30.08 9.85
C GLU A 43 9.34 30.57 10.71
N SER A 44 9.19 30.45 12.04
CA SER A 44 10.26 30.66 13.02
C SER A 44 11.53 29.88 12.68
N GLU A 45 12.67 30.54 12.82
CA GLU A 45 13.99 29.92 12.65
C GLU A 45 14.19 28.76 13.61
N ARG A 46 13.74 28.94 14.86
CA ARG A 46 13.62 27.85 15.83
C ARG A 46 12.26 27.20 15.67
N ARG A 47 12.18 26.26 14.73
CA ARG A 47 10.94 25.58 14.37
C ARG A 47 10.23 24.98 15.59
N GLY A 48 8.95 25.29 15.72
CA GLY A 48 8.11 24.88 16.85
C GLY A 48 7.99 25.94 17.93
N ALA A 49 8.82 26.99 17.91
CA ALA A 49 8.74 28.14 18.79
C ALA A 49 8.06 29.33 18.08
N LEU A 50 7.27 30.11 18.82
CA LEU A 50 6.65 31.35 18.33
C LEU A 50 7.66 32.50 18.47
N MET A 51 8.42 32.74 17.40
CA MET A 51 9.49 33.75 17.36
C MET A 51 9.29 34.68 16.17
N LEU A 52 9.62 35.96 16.37
CA LEU A 52 9.68 36.97 15.31
C LEU A 52 10.95 36.78 14.46
N ASN A 53 12.07 36.45 15.09
CA ASN A 53 13.35 36.11 14.46
C ASN A 53 14.20 35.20 15.37
N SER A 54 15.50 35.04 15.09
CA SER A 54 16.40 34.16 15.86
C SER A 54 16.40 34.41 17.38
N ASP A 55 16.23 35.67 17.80
CA ASP A 55 16.48 36.12 19.18
C ASP A 55 15.25 36.74 19.86
N ILE A 56 14.23 37.14 19.10
CA ILE A 56 13.05 37.87 19.60
C ILE A 56 11.81 36.96 19.57
N PRO A 57 11.23 36.58 20.72
CA PRO A 57 9.93 35.90 20.79
C PRO A 57 8.80 36.79 20.26
N LEU A 58 7.73 36.19 19.73
CA LEU A 58 6.50 36.93 19.42
C LEU A 58 5.85 37.40 20.72
N ASP A 59 5.51 38.68 20.81
CA ASP A 59 4.81 39.21 21.97
C ASP A 59 3.28 39.00 21.85
N LEU A 60 2.52 39.42 22.87
CA LEU A 60 1.07 39.25 22.86
C LEU A 60 0.39 40.09 21.76
N SER A 61 0.93 41.27 21.43
CA SER A 61 0.38 42.13 20.38
C SER A 61 0.57 41.49 19.01
N ASP A 62 1.77 40.96 18.74
CA ASP A 62 2.07 40.26 17.49
C ASP A 62 1.12 39.07 17.27
N LEU A 63 0.83 38.32 18.35
CA LEU A 63 -0.03 37.15 18.30
C LEU A 63 -1.51 37.52 18.16
N GLU A 64 -1.98 38.61 18.79
CA GLU A 64 -3.33 39.15 18.59
C GLU A 64 -3.51 39.60 17.13
N ASP A 65 -2.57 40.38 16.61
CA ASP A 65 -2.61 40.87 15.23
C ASP A 65 -2.60 39.74 14.21
N ALA A 66 -1.78 38.71 14.43
CA ALA A 66 -1.67 37.57 13.53
C ALA A 66 -2.92 36.69 13.57
N THR A 67 -3.46 36.41 14.76
CA THR A 67 -4.55 35.44 14.94
C THR A 67 -5.94 36.07 14.79
N GLY A 68 -6.05 37.38 15.00
CA GLY A 68 -7.31 38.11 15.10
C GLY A 68 -8.14 37.74 16.33
N ALA A 69 -7.58 36.97 17.28
CA ALA A 69 -8.30 36.54 18.47
C ALA A 69 -8.20 37.61 19.57
N PRO A 70 -9.32 38.05 20.14
CA PRO A 70 -9.30 39.00 21.24
C PRO A 70 -8.74 38.33 22.50
N ASN A 71 -7.96 39.08 23.28
CA ASN A 71 -7.34 38.64 24.52
C ASN A 71 -6.50 37.36 24.34
N ILE A 72 -5.54 37.35 23.40
CA ILE A 72 -4.78 36.14 23.02
C ILE A 72 -4.14 35.44 24.22
N LYS A 73 -3.82 36.20 25.27
CA LYS A 73 -3.26 35.66 26.51
C LYS A 73 -4.15 34.56 27.10
N GLU A 74 -5.47 34.77 27.15
CA GLU A 74 -6.41 33.78 27.68
C GLU A 74 -6.45 32.50 26.82
N TRP A 75 -6.31 32.66 25.50
CA TRP A 75 -6.21 31.56 24.57
C TRP A 75 -4.94 30.74 24.78
N LEU A 76 -3.79 31.41 24.92
CA LEU A 76 -2.49 30.76 25.13
C LEU A 76 -2.48 30.00 26.47
N GLU A 77 -2.99 30.61 27.54
CA GLU A 77 -3.14 29.97 28.85
C GLU A 77 -4.10 28.77 28.80
N CYS A 78 -5.22 28.88 28.08
CA CYS A 78 -6.13 27.75 27.85
C CYS A 78 -5.42 26.62 27.08
N MET A 79 -4.74 26.94 25.99
CA MET A 79 -3.98 25.97 25.19
C MET A 79 -2.84 25.32 26.00
N GLN A 80 -2.21 26.06 26.91
CA GLN A 80 -1.22 25.51 27.84
C GLN A 80 -1.85 24.50 28.80
N ARG A 81 -3.00 24.83 29.43
CA ARG A 81 -3.75 23.92 30.29
C ARG A 81 -4.20 22.66 29.54
N LEU A 82 -4.53 22.79 28.26
CA LEU A 82 -4.87 21.66 27.39
C LEU A 82 -3.66 20.87 26.90
N GLY A 83 -2.43 21.31 27.21
CA GLY A 83 -1.18 20.67 26.76
C GLY A 83 -1.01 20.74 25.24
N MET A 84 -1.42 21.86 24.64
CA MET A 84 -1.17 22.20 23.24
C MET A 84 0.06 23.09 23.08
N LEU A 85 0.32 23.92 24.11
CA LEU A 85 1.47 24.82 24.20
C LEU A 85 2.27 24.57 25.48
N THR A 86 3.54 24.91 25.45
CA THR A 86 4.40 25.10 26.63
C THR A 86 5.00 26.48 26.61
N TYR A 87 5.23 27.07 27.78
CA TYR A 87 5.89 28.36 27.92
C TYR A 87 7.20 28.17 28.68
N ASP A 88 8.30 28.59 28.08
CA ASP A 88 9.64 28.48 28.64
C ASP A 88 10.54 29.61 28.11
N ASN A 89 11.39 30.19 28.98
CA ASN A 89 12.31 31.26 28.63
C ASN A 89 11.66 32.36 27.76
N ASP A 90 10.56 32.92 28.26
CA ASP A 90 9.74 33.95 27.63
C ASP A 90 9.19 33.61 26.23
N THR A 91 9.21 32.33 25.84
CA THR A 91 8.76 31.87 24.52
C THR A 91 7.67 30.80 24.63
N TRP A 92 6.69 30.89 23.73
CA TRP A 92 5.68 29.85 23.54
C TRP A 92 6.14 28.80 22.52
N TYR A 93 5.92 27.52 22.83
CA TYR A 93 6.25 26.39 21.97
C TYR A 93 5.04 25.50 21.70
N ILE A 94 4.95 25.02 20.47
CA ILE A 94 3.98 23.99 20.06
C ILE A 94 4.40 22.65 20.67
N THR A 95 3.52 22.04 21.47
CA THR A 95 3.80 20.71 22.04
C THR A 95 3.81 19.64 20.94
N ASN A 96 4.73 18.66 21.04
CA ASN A 96 4.92 17.58 20.06
C ASN A 96 5.23 18.09 18.64
N TRP A 97 5.94 19.21 18.51
CA TRP A 97 6.29 19.78 17.20
C TRP A 97 6.96 18.78 16.25
N ASP A 98 7.87 17.95 16.75
CA ASP A 98 8.60 16.96 15.95
C ASP A 98 7.68 15.94 15.28
N LYS A 99 6.56 15.57 15.91
CA LYS A 99 5.56 14.66 15.30
C LYS A 99 4.85 15.27 14.10
N ARG A 100 4.93 16.60 13.95
CA ARG A 100 4.41 17.34 12.79
C ARG A 100 5.45 17.48 11.68
N GLN A 101 6.70 17.10 11.95
CA GLN A 101 7.80 17.03 11.00
C GLN A 101 8.00 15.57 10.58
N PHE A 102 8.26 15.34 9.29
CA PHE A 102 8.60 14.03 8.76
C PHE A 102 10.00 14.16 8.17
N GLU A 103 10.94 13.36 8.65
CA GLU A 103 12.15 13.11 7.88
C GLU A 103 11.73 12.31 6.65
N SER A 104 11.61 12.97 5.49
CA SER A 104 11.41 12.22 4.27
C SER A 104 12.62 11.32 4.08
N ASP A 105 12.43 10.00 4.06
CA ASP A 105 13.35 9.07 3.38
C ASP A 105 13.69 9.68 2.03
N SER A 106 14.91 10.20 1.92
CA SER A 106 15.32 10.87 0.71
C SER A 106 15.30 9.83 -0.40
N SER A 107 14.42 10.02 -1.38
CA SER A 107 14.39 9.23 -2.62
C SER A 107 15.76 9.18 -3.32
N ARG A 108 16.68 10.07 -2.93
CA ARG A 108 18.08 10.16 -3.36
C ARG A 108 18.85 8.87 -3.14
N GLU A 109 18.75 8.22 -1.99
CA GLU A 109 19.60 7.06 -1.72
C GLU A 109 19.13 5.81 -2.47
N ARG A 110 17.81 5.60 -2.52
CA ARG A 110 17.20 4.54 -3.33
C ARG A 110 17.52 4.72 -4.83
N VAL A 111 17.41 5.95 -5.34
CA VAL A 111 17.73 6.28 -6.74
C VAL A 111 19.23 6.15 -7.01
N ARG A 112 20.09 6.51 -6.04
CA ARG A 112 21.54 6.32 -6.11
C ARG A 112 21.90 4.84 -6.25
N ARG A 113 21.39 3.97 -5.36
CA ARG A 113 21.63 2.51 -5.43
C ARG A 113 21.16 1.91 -6.75
N TYR A 114 20.02 2.36 -7.27
CA TYR A 114 19.53 1.92 -8.59
C TYR A 114 20.48 2.32 -9.73
N ARG A 115 20.98 3.57 -9.73
CA ARG A 115 21.92 4.07 -10.75
C ARG A 115 23.27 3.38 -10.67
N GLU A 116 23.79 3.14 -9.47
CA GLU A 116 25.03 2.41 -9.23
C GLU A 116 24.92 0.96 -9.73
N LYS A 117 23.81 0.28 -9.42
CA LYS A 117 23.54 -1.08 -9.92
C LYS A 117 23.52 -1.13 -11.45
N ARG A 118 22.89 -0.15 -12.11
CA ARG A 118 22.87 -0.06 -13.58
C ARG A 118 24.26 0.18 -14.18
N ARG A 119 25.06 1.07 -13.55
CA ARG A 119 26.45 1.31 -13.96
C ARG A 119 27.32 0.06 -13.81
N GLY A 120 27.18 -0.69 -12.72
CA GLY A 120 27.90 -1.94 -12.49
C GLY A 120 27.58 -3.05 -13.51
N LEU A 121 26.42 -2.95 -14.19
CA LEU A 121 26.01 -3.86 -15.26
C LEU A 121 26.39 -3.33 -16.67
N GLY A 122 27.15 -2.24 -16.77
CA GLY A 122 27.55 -1.64 -18.06
C GLY A 122 26.41 -0.97 -18.84
N MET A 123 25.31 -0.63 -18.16
CA MET A 123 24.08 -0.18 -18.82
C MET A 123 23.97 1.35 -18.89
N PRO A 124 23.45 1.92 -20.00
CA PRO A 124 23.28 3.37 -20.13
C PRO A 124 22.31 3.95 -19.08
N PRO A 125 22.48 5.25 -18.73
CA PRO A 125 21.67 5.94 -17.72
C PRO A 125 20.19 6.07 -18.12
N SER A 126 19.90 6.02 -19.43
CA SER A 126 18.57 5.91 -20.00
C SER A 126 18.46 4.63 -20.83
N PRO A 127 17.28 4.00 -20.92
CA PRO A 127 17.05 2.89 -21.85
C PRO A 127 17.29 3.34 -23.30
N ASN A 128 17.86 2.47 -24.14
CA ASN A 128 18.10 2.77 -25.56
C ASN A 128 16.94 2.33 -26.46
N TYR A 129 15.70 2.46 -25.98
CA TYR A 129 14.49 2.09 -26.70
C TYR A 129 13.34 3.03 -26.40
N ASP A 130 12.40 3.15 -27.35
CA ASP A 130 11.16 3.89 -27.17
C ASP A 130 10.09 2.97 -26.56
N ALA A 131 9.82 3.16 -25.26
CA ALA A 131 8.87 2.33 -24.52
C ALA A 131 7.45 2.38 -25.11
N ARG A 132 7.04 3.52 -25.70
CA ARG A 132 5.71 3.65 -26.30
C ARG A 132 5.59 2.74 -27.52
N LYS A 133 6.61 2.73 -28.39
CA LYS A 133 6.63 1.88 -29.60
C LYS A 133 6.53 0.39 -29.27
N ILE A 134 7.28 -0.07 -28.27
CA ILE A 134 7.23 -1.48 -27.84
C ILE A 134 5.83 -1.85 -27.34
N ILE A 135 5.21 -0.97 -26.53
CA ILE A 135 3.86 -1.20 -26.00
C ILE A 135 2.81 -1.20 -27.11
N GLU A 136 2.89 -0.26 -28.05
CA GLU A 136 1.96 -0.17 -29.18
C GLU A 136 2.11 -1.37 -30.13
N ARG A 137 3.34 -1.78 -30.45
CA ARG A 137 3.65 -2.97 -31.26
C ARG A 137 2.98 -4.23 -30.72
N ASP A 138 2.99 -4.41 -29.40
CA ASP A 138 2.42 -5.58 -28.74
C ASP A 138 0.91 -5.41 -28.42
N GLY A 139 0.26 -4.44 -29.08
CA GLY A 139 -1.19 -4.22 -28.99
C GLY A 139 -1.64 -3.59 -27.67
N SER A 140 -0.73 -2.91 -26.94
CA SER A 140 -0.97 -2.36 -25.60
C SER A 140 -1.48 -3.40 -24.60
N ARG A 141 -1.03 -4.65 -24.75
CA ARG A 141 -1.43 -5.80 -23.96
C ARG A 141 -0.21 -6.56 -23.48
N CYS A 142 -0.35 -7.16 -22.30
CA CYS A 142 0.66 -8.04 -21.75
C CYS A 142 0.83 -9.27 -22.66
N VAL A 143 2.04 -9.50 -23.18
CA VAL A 143 2.33 -10.64 -24.05
C VAL A 143 2.13 -12.00 -23.35
N TYR A 144 2.21 -12.01 -22.01
CA TYR A 144 2.06 -13.22 -21.20
C TYR A 144 0.61 -13.53 -20.80
N CYS A 145 -0.21 -12.50 -20.51
CA CYS A 145 -1.54 -12.70 -19.92
C CYS A 145 -2.68 -11.92 -20.58
N GLY A 146 -2.39 -11.10 -21.60
CA GLY A 146 -3.37 -10.34 -22.37
C GLY A 146 -3.99 -9.12 -21.65
N SER A 147 -3.65 -8.89 -20.37
CA SER A 147 -4.08 -7.72 -19.60
C SER A 147 -3.67 -6.42 -20.30
N THR A 148 -4.53 -5.40 -20.24
CA THR A 148 -4.28 -4.03 -20.73
C THR A 148 -3.90 -3.06 -19.60
N GLU A 149 -3.83 -3.53 -18.35
CA GLU A 149 -3.62 -2.67 -17.20
C GLU A 149 -2.14 -2.57 -16.80
N ASN A 150 -1.68 -1.36 -16.50
CA ASN A 150 -0.34 -1.09 -15.97
C ASN A 150 0.77 -1.75 -16.81
N ILE A 151 0.71 -1.54 -18.13
CA ILE A 151 1.66 -2.08 -19.09
C ILE A 151 2.99 -1.34 -18.98
N VAL A 152 4.07 -2.11 -18.93
CA VAL A 152 5.44 -1.67 -18.89
C VAL A 152 6.25 -2.49 -19.89
N VAL A 153 7.45 -2.03 -20.23
CA VAL A 153 8.39 -2.82 -21.02
C VAL A 153 9.13 -3.80 -20.09
N ASP A 154 9.15 -5.07 -20.47
CA ASP A 154 9.90 -6.15 -19.83
C ASP A 154 11.03 -6.62 -20.76
N HIS A 155 12.19 -6.89 -20.17
CA HIS A 155 13.29 -7.59 -20.82
C HIS A 155 13.05 -9.08 -20.67
N MET A 156 12.61 -9.75 -21.73
CA MET A 156 12.25 -11.16 -21.71
C MET A 156 13.41 -12.02 -21.20
N VAL A 157 14.62 -11.84 -21.73
CA VAL A 157 15.87 -12.17 -21.03
C VAL A 157 16.24 -11.00 -20.13
N PRO A 158 16.23 -11.16 -18.79
CA PRO A 158 16.60 -10.11 -17.85
C PRO A 158 18.02 -9.61 -18.07
N ILE A 159 18.25 -8.32 -17.79
CA ILE A 159 19.59 -7.70 -17.86
C ILE A 159 20.61 -8.44 -16.98
N GLN A 160 20.20 -8.90 -15.81
CA GLN A 160 21.07 -9.65 -14.90
C GLN A 160 21.52 -11.01 -15.45
N LEU A 161 20.87 -11.50 -16.52
CA LEU A 161 21.22 -12.72 -17.26
C LEU A 161 21.83 -12.41 -18.64
N GLY A 162 22.29 -11.16 -18.86
CA GLY A 162 22.92 -10.73 -20.12
C GLY A 162 21.95 -10.17 -21.16
N GLY A 163 20.67 -9.98 -20.82
CA GLY A 163 19.70 -9.36 -21.70
C GLY A 163 20.04 -7.90 -22.03
N THR A 164 19.85 -7.53 -23.29
CA THR A 164 20.11 -6.19 -23.83
C THR A 164 18.80 -5.46 -24.16
N ASP A 165 18.90 -4.18 -24.49
CA ASP A 165 17.80 -3.34 -24.98
C ASP A 165 17.43 -3.63 -26.46
N ASP A 166 17.86 -4.77 -27.02
CA ASP A 166 17.48 -5.23 -28.37
C ASP A 166 15.95 -5.39 -28.44
N GLU A 167 15.31 -4.84 -29.47
CA GLU A 167 13.85 -4.86 -29.60
C GLU A 167 13.24 -6.27 -29.60
N ARG A 168 14.01 -7.29 -30.01
CA ARG A 168 13.60 -8.70 -29.97
C ARG A 168 13.56 -9.25 -28.54
N ASN A 169 14.31 -8.66 -27.61
CA ASN A 169 14.30 -9.00 -26.18
C ASN A 169 13.25 -8.21 -25.38
N LEU A 170 12.70 -7.15 -25.95
CA LEU A 170 11.73 -6.28 -25.26
C LEU A 170 10.30 -6.70 -25.57
N ALA A 171 9.44 -6.69 -24.55
CA ALA A 171 8.01 -6.97 -24.73
C ALA A 171 7.13 -6.15 -23.79
N ALA A 172 5.88 -5.91 -24.19
CA ALA A 172 4.87 -5.34 -23.33
C ALA A 172 4.40 -6.35 -22.27
N ALA A 173 4.55 -6.02 -20.99
CA ALA A 173 4.11 -6.86 -19.89
C ALA A 173 3.33 -6.02 -18.86
N CYS A 174 2.28 -6.59 -18.26
CA CYS A 174 1.65 -5.93 -17.11
C CYS A 174 2.59 -6.00 -15.91
N LYS A 175 2.48 -5.02 -15.01
CA LYS A 175 3.34 -4.92 -13.82
C LYS A 175 3.34 -6.19 -12.96
N ARG A 176 2.22 -6.94 -12.92
CA ARG A 176 2.10 -8.23 -12.22
C ARG A 176 3.00 -9.31 -12.84
N CYS A 177 2.93 -9.50 -14.16
CA CYS A 177 3.76 -10.48 -14.86
C CYS A 177 5.25 -10.08 -14.80
N ASN A 178 5.57 -8.81 -15.05
CA ASN A 178 6.94 -8.33 -14.95
C ASN A 178 7.54 -8.56 -13.54
N SER A 179 6.79 -8.20 -12.48
CA SER A 179 7.26 -8.41 -11.11
C SER A 179 7.33 -9.90 -10.73
N GLY A 180 6.38 -10.72 -11.20
CA GLY A 180 6.34 -12.16 -10.94
C GLY A 180 7.46 -12.95 -11.64
N LYS A 181 7.90 -12.48 -12.81
CA LYS A 181 9.06 -13.00 -13.52
C LYS A 181 10.34 -12.81 -12.69
N ALA A 182 10.43 -11.74 -11.91
CA ALA A 182 11.42 -11.55 -10.83
C ALA A 182 12.88 -11.77 -11.27
N GLY A 183 13.25 -11.25 -12.44
CA GLY A 183 14.62 -11.40 -12.96
C GLY A 183 14.96 -12.78 -13.51
N ARG A 184 13.94 -13.59 -13.85
CA ARG A 184 14.08 -14.87 -14.56
C ARG A 184 13.69 -14.73 -16.04
N THR A 185 14.04 -15.70 -16.89
CA THR A 185 13.45 -15.78 -18.24
C THR A 185 11.99 -16.27 -18.17
N PRO A 186 11.17 -16.13 -19.22
CA PRO A 186 9.78 -16.59 -19.22
C PRO A 186 9.66 -18.07 -18.87
N GLU A 187 10.53 -18.94 -19.38
CA GLU A 187 10.50 -20.38 -19.11
C GLU A 187 10.89 -20.70 -17.66
N MET A 188 11.92 -20.01 -17.14
CA MET A 188 12.30 -20.13 -15.73
C MET A 188 11.19 -19.63 -14.78
N ALA A 189 10.32 -18.74 -15.26
CA ALA A 189 9.15 -18.26 -14.53
C ALA A 189 7.88 -19.11 -14.78
N GLY A 190 7.95 -20.12 -15.66
CA GLY A 190 6.80 -20.94 -16.07
C GLY A 190 5.74 -20.16 -16.86
N TYR A 191 6.15 -19.09 -17.55
CA TYR A 191 5.26 -18.27 -18.36
C TYR A 191 5.11 -18.86 -19.75
N THR A 192 3.90 -18.75 -20.27
CA THR A 192 3.60 -18.96 -21.69
C THR A 192 3.29 -17.61 -22.34
N PHE A 193 3.49 -17.53 -23.65
CA PHE A 193 3.14 -16.36 -24.43
C PHE A 193 1.74 -16.52 -25.01
N ILE A 194 0.87 -15.56 -24.74
CA ILE A 194 -0.39 -15.40 -25.46
C ILE A 194 -0.14 -14.76 -26.82
N ASN A 195 0.78 -13.79 -26.87
CA ASN A 195 1.21 -13.18 -28.13
C ASN A 195 2.29 -14.06 -28.80
N LYS A 196 1.93 -14.71 -29.90
CA LYS A 196 2.82 -15.61 -30.67
C LYS A 196 3.94 -14.89 -31.41
N GLU A 197 3.74 -13.64 -31.80
CA GLU A 197 4.82 -12.83 -32.41
C GLU A 197 5.89 -12.48 -31.37
N ALA A 198 5.48 -12.19 -30.13
CA ALA A 198 6.41 -11.96 -29.04
C ALA A 198 7.21 -13.23 -28.68
N GLU A 199 6.56 -14.39 -28.71
CA GLU A 199 7.21 -15.69 -28.54
C GLU A 199 8.28 -15.95 -29.61
N ALA A 200 7.96 -15.68 -30.89
CA ALA A 200 8.91 -15.86 -31.99
C ALA A 200 10.14 -14.96 -31.85
N ARG A 201 9.95 -13.66 -31.57
CA ARG A 201 11.05 -12.71 -31.34
C ARG A 201 11.92 -13.12 -30.16
N TYR A 202 11.30 -13.61 -29.10
CA TYR A 202 12.00 -14.09 -27.93
C TYR A 202 12.92 -15.27 -28.25
N HIS A 203 12.44 -16.26 -29.01
CA HIS A 203 13.25 -17.39 -29.43
C HIS A 203 14.36 -17.00 -30.40
N GLU A 204 14.12 -16.05 -31.30
CA GLU A 204 15.14 -15.48 -32.19
C GLU A 204 16.25 -14.76 -31.40
N TYR A 205 15.88 -13.94 -30.42
CA TYR A 205 16.85 -13.28 -29.55
C TYR A 205 17.65 -14.28 -28.74
N ARG A 206 16.98 -15.29 -28.17
CA ARG A 206 17.61 -16.31 -27.34
C ARG A 206 18.54 -17.23 -28.14
N SER A 207 18.26 -17.51 -29.41
CA SER A 207 19.19 -18.29 -30.24
C SER A 207 20.43 -17.49 -30.66
N ALA A 208 20.31 -16.16 -30.75
CA ALA A 208 21.41 -15.25 -31.04
C ALA A 208 22.29 -14.92 -29.81
N VAL A 209 21.84 -15.23 -28.59
CA VAL A 209 22.54 -14.90 -27.34
C VAL A 209 22.75 -16.15 -26.50
N THR A 210 24.01 -16.49 -26.21
CA THR A 210 24.34 -17.58 -25.28
C THR A 210 23.96 -17.19 -23.86
N VAL A 211 22.78 -17.61 -23.39
CA VAL A 211 22.34 -17.41 -22.00
C VAL A 211 23.04 -18.46 -21.12
N THR A 212 24.23 -18.14 -20.61
CA THR A 212 24.90 -18.98 -19.60
C THR A 212 24.45 -18.60 -18.20
N GLY A 213 23.94 -19.58 -17.46
CA GLY A 213 23.74 -19.45 -16.03
C GLY A 213 25.11 -19.31 -15.36
N VAL A 214 25.32 -18.17 -14.70
CA VAL A 214 26.55 -17.79 -13.95
C VAL A 214 27.70 -17.30 -14.83
N GLY A 215 27.70 -15.97 -15.08
CA GLY A 215 28.89 -15.17 -15.36
C GLY A 215 29.46 -15.20 -16.79
N VAL A 216 29.56 -13.99 -17.36
CA VAL A 216 30.59 -13.50 -18.31
C VAL A 216 30.22 -13.38 -19.81
N THR A 217 30.73 -12.24 -20.36
CA THR A 217 30.73 -11.57 -21.69
C THR A 217 29.99 -12.12 -22.90
N VAL A 218 29.23 -11.22 -23.53
CA VAL A 218 28.77 -11.31 -24.92
C VAL A 218 29.71 -10.50 -25.81
N THR A 219 30.40 -11.16 -26.74
CA THR A 219 30.94 -10.51 -27.95
C THR A 219 29.80 -10.37 -28.95
N VAL A 220 29.28 -9.16 -29.11
CA VAL A 220 28.37 -8.84 -30.22
C VAL A 220 29.25 -8.43 -31.40
N THR A 221 29.23 -9.19 -32.49
CA THR A 221 29.69 -8.70 -33.79
C THR A 221 28.68 -7.63 -34.23
N PRO A 222 29.04 -6.35 -34.36
CA PRO A 222 28.10 -5.32 -34.79
C PRO A 222 27.74 -5.54 -36.27
N PRO A 223 26.48 -5.36 -36.69
CA PRO A 223 26.19 -5.11 -38.09
C PRO A 223 26.77 -3.74 -38.47
N ASP A 224 27.44 -3.70 -39.62
CA ASP A 224 28.16 -2.55 -40.17
C ASP A 224 27.32 -1.27 -40.09
N THR A 225 27.67 -0.39 -39.16
CA THR A 225 27.42 1.04 -39.30
C THR A 225 28.69 1.79 -38.88
N GLU A 226 29.35 2.34 -39.89
CA GLU A 226 30.45 3.28 -39.75
C GLU A 226 30.01 4.49 -38.90
N THR A 227 30.75 4.76 -37.83
CA THR A 227 31.43 6.04 -37.51
C THR A 227 31.67 6.17 -36.00
N ASP A 228 32.91 5.83 -35.64
CA ASP A 228 33.85 6.62 -34.84
C ASP A 228 33.35 7.33 -33.56
N THR A 229 33.72 6.81 -32.39
CA THR A 229 34.75 7.42 -31.52
C THR A 229 34.96 6.62 -30.25
N GLU A 230 36.21 6.21 -30.06
CA GLU A 230 36.77 5.44 -28.95
C GLU A 230 36.58 6.11 -27.58
N LYS A 231 36.26 5.32 -26.53
CA LYS A 231 36.89 5.48 -25.20
C LYS A 231 37.10 4.13 -24.49
N LYS A 232 38.37 3.71 -24.51
CA LYS A 232 39.03 2.71 -23.65
C LYS A 232 38.69 2.88 -22.16
N TYR A 233 38.32 1.78 -21.48
CA TYR A 233 38.71 1.53 -20.09
C TYR A 233 39.05 0.05 -19.87
N THR A 234 40.15 -0.13 -19.17
CA THR A 234 40.97 -1.34 -18.98
C THR A 234 40.37 -2.33 -17.98
N SER A 235 40.51 -3.62 -18.28
CA SER A 235 40.15 -4.77 -17.44
C SER A 235 41.25 -5.17 -16.45
N SER A 236 40.87 -5.84 -15.34
CA SER A 236 41.70 -6.70 -14.47
C SER A 236 40.83 -7.46 -13.43
N PRO A 237 41.29 -8.59 -12.82
CA PRO A 237 40.67 -9.91 -13.08
C PRO A 237 40.12 -10.70 -11.86
N SER A 238 39.30 -11.72 -12.19
CA SER A 238 39.12 -13.08 -11.63
C SER A 238 39.12 -13.35 -10.11
N ALA A 239 38.10 -14.10 -9.66
CA ALA A 239 38.27 -15.20 -8.70
C ALA A 239 37.22 -16.31 -8.96
N ALA A 240 37.72 -17.52 -9.23
CA ALA A 240 36.96 -18.74 -9.46
C ALA A 240 36.88 -19.59 -8.17
N GLY A 241 35.81 -20.40 -8.04
CA GLY A 241 35.84 -21.62 -7.23
C GLY A 241 34.62 -21.85 -6.33
N ALA A 242 33.66 -22.67 -6.77
CA ALA A 242 32.87 -23.58 -5.93
C ALA A 242 32.13 -24.61 -6.83
N ALA A 243 32.23 -25.89 -6.50
CA ALA A 243 31.58 -27.00 -7.21
C ALA A 243 30.09 -27.17 -6.78
N PRO A 244 29.22 -27.80 -7.60
CA PRO A 244 27.80 -27.96 -7.29
C PRO A 244 27.51 -29.21 -6.43
N LEU A 245 26.51 -29.13 -5.54
CA LEU A 245 26.00 -30.23 -4.72
C LEU A 245 24.91 -31.05 -5.45
N ASP A 246 24.83 -32.34 -5.11
CA ASP A 246 24.00 -33.40 -5.71
C ASP A 246 22.51 -33.32 -5.23
N PRO A 247 21.50 -33.47 -6.12
CA PRO A 247 20.08 -33.38 -5.76
C PRO A 247 19.50 -34.51 -4.88
N ALA A 248 20.29 -35.48 -4.43
CA ALA A 248 19.81 -36.67 -3.72
C ALA A 248 19.53 -36.49 -2.21
N ASP A 249 19.86 -35.34 -1.60
CA ASP A 249 19.83 -35.15 -0.13
C ASP A 249 18.57 -34.43 0.42
N ILE A 250 17.43 -34.44 -0.28
CA ILE A 250 16.21 -33.76 0.19
C ILE A 250 15.12 -34.78 0.56
N ASP A 251 14.92 -34.98 1.87
CA ASP A 251 13.89 -35.85 2.45
C ASP A 251 12.57 -35.09 2.69
N PHE A 252 11.42 -35.70 2.36
CA PHE A 252 10.09 -35.10 2.50
C PHE A 252 9.22 -35.89 3.50
N PRO A 253 8.64 -35.26 4.54
CA PRO A 253 7.89 -35.98 5.57
C PRO A 253 6.44 -36.30 5.15
N GLU A 254 5.98 -37.49 5.52
CA GLU A 254 4.60 -37.98 5.26
C GLU A 254 3.50 -37.26 6.08
N PRO A 255 2.24 -37.23 5.59
CA PRO A 255 1.14 -36.49 6.21
C PRO A 255 0.54 -37.21 7.43
N LYS A 256 0.34 -36.46 8.53
CA LYS A 256 -0.22 -36.97 9.80
C LYS A 256 -1.76 -37.05 9.81
N PRO A 257 -2.36 -38.03 10.54
CA PRO A 257 -3.81 -38.23 10.61
C PRO A 257 -4.52 -37.23 11.54
N ARG A 258 -5.82 -36.97 11.26
CA ARG A 258 -6.66 -36.00 12.00
C ARG A 258 -7.18 -36.56 13.33
N LEU A 259 -6.92 -35.85 14.43
CA LEU A 259 -7.42 -36.15 15.79
C LEU A 259 -8.68 -35.33 16.13
N LYS A 260 -9.56 -35.87 16.99
CA LYS A 260 -10.77 -35.23 17.54
C LYS A 260 -10.41 -34.41 18.80
N HIS A 261 -10.90 -33.18 18.90
CA HIS A 261 -10.54 -32.22 19.95
C HIS A 261 -11.38 -32.34 21.25
N THR A 262 -10.75 -32.09 22.39
CA THR A 262 -11.28 -32.10 23.77
C THR A 262 -11.68 -30.70 24.27
N PRO A 263 -12.38 -30.54 25.41
CA PRO A 263 -12.78 -29.23 25.94
C PRO A 263 -11.61 -28.26 26.23
N ASP A 264 -10.44 -28.78 26.60
CA ASP A 264 -9.23 -27.96 26.76
C ASP A 264 -8.65 -27.52 25.41
N ASP A 265 -8.80 -28.33 24.35
CA ASP A 265 -8.50 -27.92 22.97
C ASP A 265 -9.45 -26.82 22.49
N ILE A 266 -10.70 -26.81 22.95
CA ILE A 266 -11.67 -25.74 22.64
C ILE A 266 -11.25 -24.44 23.36
N ARG A 267 -10.87 -24.50 24.64
CA ARG A 267 -10.40 -23.33 25.39
C ARG A 267 -9.10 -22.79 24.82
N ALA A 268 -8.16 -23.66 24.45
CA ALA A 268 -6.95 -23.30 23.71
C ALA A 268 -7.28 -22.71 22.33
N GLY A 269 -8.31 -23.23 21.65
CA GLY A 269 -8.85 -22.71 20.41
C GLY A 269 -9.44 -21.30 20.54
N VAL A 270 -10.15 -20.99 21.64
CA VAL A 270 -10.66 -19.63 21.92
C VAL A 270 -9.51 -18.67 22.19
N VAL A 271 -8.51 -19.06 22.98
CA VAL A 271 -7.30 -18.23 23.22
C VAL A 271 -6.51 -18.04 21.92
N GLN A 272 -6.39 -19.07 21.07
CA GLN A 272 -5.79 -18.96 19.73
C GLN A 272 -6.63 -18.10 18.79
N ALA A 273 -7.96 -18.10 18.92
CA ALA A 273 -8.87 -17.26 18.14
C ALA A 273 -8.79 -15.80 18.57
N ILE A 274 -8.68 -15.51 19.87
CA ILE A 274 -8.42 -14.16 20.41
C ILE A 274 -7.03 -13.69 19.94
N ALA A 275 -5.99 -14.52 20.07
CA ALA A 275 -4.66 -14.20 19.57
C ALA A 275 -4.62 -14.11 18.03
N ALA A 276 -5.45 -14.87 17.30
CA ALA A 276 -5.59 -14.74 15.85
C ALA A 276 -6.33 -13.46 15.48
N HIS A 277 -7.34 -13.06 16.26
CA HIS A 277 -8.06 -11.80 16.12
C HIS A 277 -7.14 -10.61 16.41
N GLU A 278 -6.30 -10.68 17.44
CA GLU A 278 -5.27 -9.70 17.76
C GLU A 278 -4.16 -9.65 16.70
N ARG A 279 -3.71 -10.80 16.18
CA ARG A 279 -2.78 -10.87 15.04
C ARG A 279 -3.40 -10.32 13.75
N HIS A 280 -4.68 -10.55 13.51
CA HIS A 280 -5.41 -10.00 12.36
C HIS A 280 -5.57 -8.48 12.51
N ASN A 281 -5.87 -7.99 13.70
CA ASN A 281 -5.92 -6.56 14.02
C ASN A 281 -4.53 -5.89 14.00
N SER A 282 -3.45 -6.64 14.26
CA SER A 282 -2.07 -6.12 14.11
C SER A 282 -1.74 -5.72 12.67
N LYS A 283 -2.27 -6.45 11.68
CA LYS A 283 -2.12 -6.14 10.24
C LYS A 283 -2.92 -4.90 9.81
N LEU A 284 -3.90 -4.48 10.61
CA LEU A 284 -4.69 -3.29 10.33
C LEU A 284 -4.02 -2.01 10.79
N ARG A 285 -2.97 -2.08 11.62
CA ARG A 285 -2.16 -0.90 11.98
C ARG A 285 -1.47 -0.29 10.76
N ASP A 286 -1.13 -1.11 9.77
CA ASP A 286 -0.53 -0.70 8.50
C ASP A 286 -1.57 -0.50 7.38
N SER A 287 -2.86 -0.64 7.71
CA SER A 287 -3.94 -0.42 6.74
C SER A 287 -3.96 1.06 6.31
N PRO A 288 -4.16 1.35 5.01
CA PRO A 288 -4.40 2.72 4.53
C PRO A 288 -5.60 3.40 5.19
N TRP A 289 -6.44 2.63 5.88
CA TRP A 289 -7.65 3.06 6.58
C TRP A 289 -7.50 3.04 8.10
N ALA A 290 -6.31 2.73 8.64
CA ALA A 290 -6.06 2.59 10.08
C ALA A 290 -6.48 3.82 10.92
N SER A 291 -6.58 5.00 10.29
CA SER A 291 -7.03 6.25 10.92
C SER A 291 -8.55 6.35 11.12
N LEU A 292 -9.35 5.40 10.63
CA LEU A 292 -10.80 5.40 10.85
C LEU A 292 -11.12 4.83 12.23
N SER A 293 -11.99 5.53 12.97
CA SER A 293 -12.41 5.14 14.32
C SER A 293 -13.24 3.86 14.38
N ASP A 294 -13.94 3.52 13.28
CA ASP A 294 -14.73 2.30 13.19
C ASP A 294 -13.91 1.19 12.54
N VAL A 295 -13.42 0.28 13.38
CA VAL A 295 -12.58 -0.85 12.95
C VAL A 295 -13.35 -1.75 11.97
N ARG A 296 -14.67 -1.90 12.10
CA ARG A 296 -15.46 -2.73 11.17
C ARG A 296 -15.40 -2.16 9.74
N VAL A 297 -15.43 -0.84 9.60
CA VAL A 297 -15.29 -0.15 8.31
C VAL A 297 -13.90 -0.39 7.71
N VAL A 298 -12.84 -0.34 8.53
CA VAL A 298 -11.45 -0.64 8.09
C VAL A 298 -11.36 -2.06 7.52
N HIS A 299 -11.91 -3.05 8.24
CA HIS A 299 -11.93 -4.44 7.79
C HIS A 299 -12.68 -4.61 6.45
N VAL A 300 -13.85 -4.00 6.30
CA VAL A 300 -14.63 -4.09 5.04
C VAL A 300 -13.89 -3.46 3.87
N LEU A 301 -13.22 -2.32 4.08
CA LEU A 301 -12.44 -1.64 3.04
C LEU A 301 -11.19 -2.43 2.63
N ASP A 302 -10.51 -3.03 3.61
CA ASP A 302 -9.36 -3.89 3.35
C ASP A 302 -9.80 -5.17 2.64
N ALA A 303 -10.89 -5.80 3.08
CA ALA A 303 -11.50 -6.95 2.42
C ALA A 303 -11.90 -6.63 0.99
N PHE A 304 -12.55 -5.50 0.75
CA PHE A 304 -12.90 -5.05 -0.60
C PHE A 304 -11.65 -4.97 -1.48
N SER A 305 -10.58 -4.34 -0.99
CA SER A 305 -9.32 -4.21 -1.73
C SER A 305 -8.68 -5.58 -2.00
N ARG A 306 -8.68 -6.47 -1.01
CA ARG A 306 -8.15 -7.84 -1.11
C ARG A 306 -8.90 -8.69 -2.13
N TYR A 307 -10.24 -8.70 -2.08
CA TYR A 307 -11.07 -9.56 -2.93
C TYR A 307 -11.23 -9.01 -4.35
N THR A 308 -11.41 -7.70 -4.50
CA THR A 308 -11.55 -7.07 -5.83
C THR A 308 -10.21 -6.84 -6.50
N GLY A 309 -9.12 -6.75 -5.73
CA GLY A 309 -7.80 -6.35 -6.22
C GLY A 309 -7.68 -4.85 -6.48
N ILE A 310 -8.72 -4.06 -6.21
CA ILE A 310 -8.72 -2.61 -6.43
C ILE A 310 -7.94 -1.97 -5.28
N PRO A 311 -6.85 -1.22 -5.56
CA PRO A 311 -6.08 -0.58 -4.49
C PRO A 311 -6.88 0.57 -3.86
N PRO A 312 -6.64 0.87 -2.57
CA PRO A 312 -7.24 2.02 -1.90
C PRO A 312 -7.05 3.32 -2.70
N PRO A 313 -8.11 4.14 -2.84
CA PRO A 313 -8.05 5.34 -3.64
C PRO A 313 -7.10 6.38 -3.05
N ARG A 314 -6.42 7.10 -3.93
CA ARG A 314 -5.50 8.18 -3.53
C ARG A 314 -6.21 9.49 -3.26
N SER A 315 -7.32 9.76 -3.97
CA SER A 315 -8.07 11.00 -3.81
C SER A 315 -9.05 10.95 -2.64
N ASP A 316 -9.15 12.04 -1.89
CA ASP A 316 -10.04 12.11 -0.72
C ASP A 316 -11.52 11.99 -1.10
N LYS A 317 -11.89 12.45 -2.30
CA LYS A 317 -13.26 12.29 -2.83
C LYS A 317 -13.61 10.81 -3.03
N GLN A 318 -12.68 10.02 -3.58
CA GLN A 318 -12.88 8.58 -3.75
C GLN A 318 -12.80 7.83 -2.42
N LYS A 319 -11.90 8.22 -1.51
CA LYS A 319 -11.84 7.67 -0.14
C LYS A 319 -13.16 7.84 0.60
N LYS A 320 -13.77 9.04 0.53
CA LYS A 320 -15.09 9.31 1.14
C LYS A 320 -16.18 8.41 0.55
N ARG A 321 -16.19 8.21 -0.77
CA ARG A 321 -17.13 7.28 -1.44
C ARG A 321 -16.94 5.85 -0.97
N TRP A 322 -15.69 5.40 -0.85
CA TRP A 322 -15.39 4.05 -0.37
C TRP A 322 -15.85 3.84 1.07
N ILE A 323 -15.52 4.78 1.96
CA ILE A 323 -15.94 4.76 3.36
C ILE A 323 -17.47 4.75 3.49
N HIS A 324 -18.17 5.53 2.65
CA HIS A 324 -19.63 5.54 2.63
C HIS A 324 -20.20 4.19 2.22
N GLY A 325 -19.71 3.59 1.12
CA GLY A 325 -20.17 2.26 0.70
C GLY A 325 -19.85 1.15 1.69
N ALA A 326 -18.71 1.22 2.39
CA ALA A 326 -18.39 0.26 3.44
C ALA A 326 -19.32 0.37 4.65
N ARG A 327 -19.75 1.59 5.02
CA ARG A 327 -20.76 1.80 6.06
C ARG A 327 -22.12 1.28 5.65
N GLU A 328 -22.53 1.55 4.42
CA GLU A 328 -23.80 1.06 3.88
C GLU A 328 -23.87 -0.48 3.86
N LEU A 329 -22.78 -1.15 3.51
CA LEU A 329 -22.69 -2.61 3.64
C LEU A 329 -22.81 -3.06 5.10
N LEU A 330 -22.19 -2.36 6.05
CA LEU A 330 -22.29 -2.69 7.47
C LEU A 330 -23.69 -2.44 8.03
N ASP A 331 -24.37 -1.37 7.61
CA ASP A 331 -25.74 -1.07 8.03
C ASP A 331 -26.73 -2.13 7.52
N GLU A 332 -26.48 -2.70 6.34
CA GLU A 332 -27.35 -3.71 5.73
C GLU A 332 -27.12 -5.14 6.27
N PHE A 333 -25.87 -5.53 6.50
CA PHE A 333 -25.51 -6.91 6.83
C PHE A 333 -25.10 -7.13 8.29
N ASP A 334 -24.75 -6.07 9.03
CA ASP A 334 -24.27 -6.05 10.44
C ASP A 334 -23.21 -7.12 10.79
N SER A 335 -22.46 -7.61 9.81
CA SER A 335 -21.42 -8.63 10.00
C SER A 335 -20.32 -8.52 8.93
N VAL A 336 -19.11 -8.20 9.38
CA VAL A 336 -17.91 -8.13 8.54
C VAL A 336 -17.64 -9.48 7.86
N GLU A 337 -17.77 -10.58 8.60
CA GLU A 337 -17.50 -11.93 8.09
C GLU A 337 -18.47 -12.32 6.97
N LEU A 338 -19.75 -11.97 7.11
CA LEU A 338 -20.74 -12.19 6.06
C LEU A 338 -20.42 -11.38 4.79
N ILE A 339 -20.03 -10.11 4.96
CA ILE A 339 -19.62 -9.23 3.86
C ILE A 339 -18.38 -9.78 3.13
N GLU A 340 -17.37 -10.29 3.85
CA GLU A 340 -16.19 -10.91 3.23
C GLU A 340 -16.55 -12.15 2.41
N ARG A 341 -17.43 -13.02 2.95
CA ARG A 341 -17.91 -14.21 2.23
C ARG A 341 -18.71 -13.82 0.99
N LEU A 342 -19.52 -12.77 1.08
CA LEU A 342 -20.27 -12.20 -0.04
C LEU A 342 -19.32 -11.65 -1.12
N PHE A 343 -18.26 -10.92 -0.75
CA PHE A 343 -17.22 -10.50 -1.70
C PHE A 343 -16.54 -11.69 -2.37
N ALA A 344 -16.15 -12.72 -1.62
CA ALA A 344 -15.53 -13.92 -2.17
C ALA A 344 -16.45 -14.64 -3.16
N ALA A 345 -17.72 -14.82 -2.79
CA ALA A 345 -18.73 -15.49 -3.60
C ALA A 345 -19.08 -14.70 -4.87
N PHE A 346 -19.19 -13.37 -4.76
CA PHE A 346 -19.37 -12.46 -5.87
C PHE A 346 -18.18 -12.55 -6.84
N MET A 347 -16.95 -12.44 -6.35
CA MET A 347 -15.75 -12.50 -7.18
C MET A 347 -15.54 -13.87 -7.84
N LYS A 348 -15.96 -14.96 -7.17
CA LYS A 348 -15.96 -16.30 -7.76
C LYS A 348 -16.95 -16.42 -8.93
N ARG A 349 -18.18 -15.93 -8.78
CA ARG A 349 -19.20 -15.93 -9.84
C ARG A 349 -18.78 -15.04 -11.01
N ARG A 350 -18.22 -13.86 -10.71
CA ARG A 350 -17.66 -12.96 -11.72
C ARG A 350 -16.51 -13.62 -12.50
N LYS A 351 -15.61 -14.36 -11.84
CA LYS A 351 -14.55 -15.14 -12.52
C LYS A 351 -15.12 -16.32 -13.33
N GLY A 352 -16.25 -16.87 -12.92
CA GLY A 352 -16.97 -17.93 -13.64
C GLY A 352 -17.72 -17.47 -14.88
N GLY A 353 -17.72 -16.17 -15.21
CA GLY A 353 -18.32 -15.65 -16.43
C GLY A 353 -19.82 -15.39 -16.39
N ASP A 354 -20.47 -15.39 -15.21
CA ASP A 354 -21.89 -15.04 -15.10
C ASP A 354 -22.09 -13.55 -15.41
N GLU A 355 -22.81 -13.26 -16.50
CA GLU A 355 -23.03 -11.91 -17.06
C GLU A 355 -23.66 -10.95 -16.06
N ARG A 356 -24.48 -11.44 -15.13
CA ARG A 356 -25.13 -10.61 -14.09
C ARG A 356 -24.13 -9.91 -13.18
N TYR A 357 -22.89 -10.40 -13.13
CA TYR A 357 -21.82 -9.89 -12.28
C TYR A 357 -20.71 -9.18 -13.07
N GLN A 358 -20.87 -8.95 -14.37
CA GLN A 358 -19.86 -8.33 -15.27
C GLN A 358 -19.99 -6.80 -15.39
N PHE A 359 -20.28 -6.08 -14.30
CA PHE A 359 -20.33 -4.61 -14.30
C PHE A 359 -19.04 -3.98 -13.73
N SER A 360 -18.81 -2.69 -13.95
CA SER A 360 -17.61 -2.04 -13.40
C SER A 360 -17.68 -1.92 -11.88
N ILE A 361 -16.66 -2.41 -11.18
CA ILE A 361 -16.53 -2.28 -9.73
C ILE A 361 -15.51 -1.19 -9.48
N THR A 362 -15.93 -0.11 -8.83
CA THR A 362 -15.06 1.04 -8.60
C THR A 362 -14.95 1.42 -7.13
N ASP A 363 -15.93 1.02 -6.33
CA ASP A 363 -16.00 1.23 -4.89
C ASP A 363 -16.93 0.18 -4.24
N PRO A 364 -16.88 0.02 -2.92
CA PRO A 364 -17.78 -0.86 -2.17
C PRO A 364 -19.27 -0.57 -2.43
N HIS A 365 -19.64 0.70 -2.61
CA HIS A 365 -21.02 1.11 -2.88
C HIS A 365 -21.58 0.46 -4.15
N SER A 366 -20.75 0.35 -5.19
CA SER A 366 -21.09 -0.32 -6.45
C SER A 366 -21.53 -1.77 -6.27
N LEU A 367 -21.14 -2.43 -5.16
CA LEU A 367 -21.49 -3.82 -4.87
C LEU A 367 -22.73 -3.97 -3.98
N VAL A 368 -23.17 -2.92 -3.27
CA VAL A 368 -24.22 -3.00 -2.23
C VAL A 368 -25.47 -3.72 -2.75
N LYS A 369 -26.08 -3.24 -3.83
CA LYS A 369 -27.31 -3.83 -4.39
C LYS A 369 -27.13 -5.28 -4.83
N THR A 370 -25.99 -5.61 -5.41
CA THR A 370 -25.70 -6.97 -5.86
C THR A 370 -25.48 -7.93 -4.70
N LEU A 371 -24.76 -7.50 -3.66
CA LEU A 371 -24.55 -8.31 -2.47
C LEU A 371 -25.85 -8.51 -1.68
N ILE A 372 -26.74 -7.51 -1.67
CA ILE A 372 -28.09 -7.64 -1.09
C ILE A 372 -28.88 -8.72 -1.84
N ALA A 373 -28.85 -8.71 -3.18
CA ALA A 373 -29.50 -9.74 -3.97
C ALA A 373 -28.90 -11.14 -3.74
N MET A 374 -27.59 -11.22 -3.45
CA MET A 374 -26.91 -12.47 -3.08
C MET A 374 -27.17 -12.93 -1.64
N ARG A 375 -27.79 -12.09 -0.79
CA ARG A 375 -28.01 -12.36 0.64
C ARG A 375 -28.79 -13.64 0.87
N SER A 376 -29.95 -13.77 0.23
CA SER A 376 -30.82 -14.96 0.37
C SER A 376 -30.14 -16.22 -0.15
N GLU A 377 -29.36 -16.14 -1.23
CA GLU A 377 -28.62 -17.27 -1.80
C GLU A 377 -27.47 -17.76 -0.88
N VAL A 378 -26.73 -16.83 -0.25
CA VAL A 378 -25.61 -17.16 0.65
C VAL A 378 -26.11 -17.59 2.04
N GLU A 379 -27.22 -17.02 2.51
CA GLU A 379 -27.90 -17.49 3.72
C GLU A 379 -28.50 -18.90 3.53
N HIS A 380 -29.02 -19.25 2.34
CA HIS A 380 -29.46 -20.62 2.02
C HIS A 380 -28.28 -21.60 1.90
N ALA A 381 -27.18 -21.23 1.26
CA ALA A 381 -25.97 -22.07 1.22
C ALA A 381 -25.38 -22.33 2.62
N ASN A 382 -25.52 -21.37 3.54
CA ASN A 382 -25.19 -21.56 4.95
C ASN A 382 -26.23 -22.43 5.70
N ALA A 383 -27.51 -22.41 5.32
CA ALA A 383 -28.52 -23.32 5.88
C ALA A 383 -28.26 -24.78 5.49
N GLU A 384 -27.78 -25.04 4.26
CA GLU A 384 -27.34 -26.37 3.83
C GLU A 384 -26.05 -26.83 4.52
N HIS A 385 -25.10 -25.93 4.79
CA HIS A 385 -23.92 -26.22 5.63
C HIS A 385 -24.24 -26.33 7.14
N ARG A 386 -25.36 -25.78 7.61
CA ARG A 386 -25.89 -25.93 8.99
C ARG A 386 -26.65 -27.24 9.22
N SER A 387 -26.66 -28.15 8.25
CA SER A 387 -27.03 -29.56 8.49
C SER A 387 -26.04 -30.28 9.42
N ILE A 388 -24.91 -29.65 9.77
CA ILE A 388 -24.23 -29.88 11.04
C ILE A 388 -24.91 -28.98 12.09
N LYS A 389 -25.71 -29.61 12.98
CA LYS A 389 -26.51 -28.94 14.02
C LYS A 389 -25.75 -27.75 14.64
N PRO A 390 -26.31 -26.53 14.60
CA PRO A 390 -25.73 -25.43 15.37
C PRO A 390 -25.80 -25.80 16.86
N LEU A 391 -24.67 -25.70 17.57
CA LEU A 391 -24.70 -25.62 19.03
C LEU A 391 -25.59 -24.41 19.37
N LYS A 392 -26.72 -24.67 20.03
CA LYS A 392 -27.62 -23.62 20.52
C LYS A 392 -26.86 -22.76 21.53
N TRP A 393 -26.46 -21.56 21.13
CA TRP A 393 -26.14 -20.50 22.08
C TRP A 393 -27.47 -19.95 22.60
N ALA A 394 -27.92 -20.48 23.73
CA ALA A 394 -28.90 -19.77 24.56
C ALA A 394 -28.15 -18.61 25.22
N PRO A 395 -28.61 -17.34 25.08
CA PRO A 395 -28.04 -16.26 25.86
C PRO A 395 -28.27 -16.58 27.34
N ALA A 396 -27.17 -16.75 28.09
CA ALA A 396 -27.23 -16.83 29.53
C ALA A 396 -27.78 -15.49 30.04
N GLN A 397 -29.03 -15.51 30.52
CA GLN A 397 -29.58 -14.42 31.32
C GLN A 397 -28.64 -14.17 32.51
N PRO A 398 -28.31 -12.91 32.83
CA PRO A 398 -27.51 -12.62 34.00
C PRO A 398 -28.31 -13.01 35.24
N LYS A 399 -27.85 -14.05 35.95
CA LYS A 399 -28.27 -14.27 37.33
C LYS A 399 -27.61 -13.18 38.17
N ILE A 400 -28.41 -12.20 38.55
CA ILE A 400 -28.16 -11.42 39.77
C ILE A 400 -28.11 -12.45 40.89
N VAL A 401 -26.95 -12.54 41.55
CA VAL A 401 -26.81 -13.23 42.83
C VAL A 401 -26.38 -12.15 43.79
N ASP A 402 -27.33 -11.73 44.62
CA ASP A 402 -27.09 -10.86 45.77
C ASP A 402 -26.07 -11.51 46.71
N ALA A 403 -25.23 -10.67 47.30
CA ALA A 403 -24.56 -10.93 48.56
C ALA A 403 -24.95 -9.82 49.54
#